data_AF-A0A090SC17-F1
#
_entry.id   AF-A0A090SC17-F1
#
_cell.length_a   1.000
_cell.length_b   1.000
_cell.length_c   1.000
_cell.angle_alpha   90.00
_cell.angle_beta   90.00
_cell.angle_gamma   90.00
#
_symmetry.space_group_name_H-M   'P 1'
#
loop_
_entity.id
_entity.type
_entity.pdbx_description
1 polymer ?
#
loop_
_entity_poly.entity_id
_entity_poly.type
_entity_poly.pdbx_seq_one_letter_code
_entity_poly.pdbx_strand_id
1 'polypeptide(L)'
;MSEFHITSTQPLALNTTNLNSTEDVKTLFLREVHNYIVANNDSKVFEVIISKRLEQLNNLDNSCNYEGNLDAKYNSDTMSALVEDTTLFGVPNFYHYIELQSLSLFGGLLPFWVEYKRYTLLLDNVLLKWSKQSEQAALLARCELEDGYVAELVQNIENDERRFLTQFADESLPLSSANTLMNLETFVRQQHWYEMLSELELSSNGEHFILYQQDNEGHKTLVSSAKIQRWREKMIG
;
A
#
# COMPACT_ATOMS: atom_id res chain seq x y z
N MET A 1 19.55 -48.76 -6.32
CA MET A 1 20.00 -47.57 -5.58
C MET A 1 19.81 -46.39 -6.52
N SER A 2 18.87 -45.51 -6.18
CA SER A 2 18.35 -44.45 -7.04
C SER A 2 19.19 -43.19 -6.84
N GLU A 3 19.83 -42.71 -7.90
CA GLU A 3 20.53 -41.42 -7.90
C GLU A 3 19.50 -40.31 -8.13
N PHE A 4 19.39 -39.40 -7.16
CA PHE A 4 18.54 -38.21 -7.23
C PHE A 4 19.24 -37.14 -8.07
N HIS A 5 18.64 -36.78 -9.20
CA HIS A 5 18.98 -35.56 -9.93
C HIS A 5 18.43 -34.34 -9.18
N ILE A 6 19.33 -33.51 -8.65
CA ILE A 6 19.00 -32.17 -8.18
C ILE A 6 19.03 -31.25 -9.40
N THR A 7 17.86 -30.88 -9.90
CA THR A 7 17.71 -29.80 -10.88
C THR A 7 18.01 -28.47 -10.20
N SER A 8 19.15 -27.88 -10.56
CA SER A 8 19.52 -26.50 -10.25
C SER A 8 18.46 -25.55 -10.84
N THR A 9 17.72 -24.88 -9.96
CA THR A 9 16.92 -23.71 -10.32
C THR A 9 17.87 -22.55 -10.58
N GLN A 10 18.03 -22.20 -11.86
CA GLN A 10 18.68 -20.95 -12.27
C GLN A 10 17.88 -19.76 -11.74
N PRO A 11 18.51 -18.75 -11.11
CA PRO A 11 17.86 -17.47 -10.90
C PRO A 11 17.70 -16.77 -12.25
N LEU A 12 16.51 -16.22 -12.51
CA LEU A 12 16.20 -15.35 -13.65
C LEU A 12 17.16 -14.15 -13.65
N ALA A 13 18.22 -14.26 -14.43
CA ALA A 13 19.10 -13.14 -14.74
C ALA A 13 18.38 -12.21 -15.72
N LEU A 14 17.78 -11.14 -15.20
CA LEU A 14 17.41 -9.99 -16.02
C LEU A 14 18.68 -9.20 -16.32
N ASN A 15 18.95 -9.08 -17.62
CA ASN A 15 20.07 -8.33 -18.19
C ASN A 15 20.23 -6.95 -17.55
N THR A 16 21.43 -6.70 -17.03
CA THR A 16 21.92 -5.38 -16.64
C THR A 16 22.23 -4.57 -17.90
N THR A 17 21.25 -3.81 -18.37
CA THR A 17 21.43 -2.81 -19.43
C THR A 17 21.08 -1.42 -18.91
N ASN A 18 22.06 -0.52 -18.89
CA ASN A 18 21.99 0.95 -18.80
C ASN A 18 20.80 1.55 -18.00
N LEU A 19 21.02 1.78 -16.71
CA LEU A 19 20.19 2.65 -15.87
C LEU A 19 20.32 4.11 -16.32
N ASN A 20 19.38 4.59 -17.13
CA ASN A 20 19.42 5.95 -17.68
C ASN A 20 18.16 6.78 -17.37
N SER A 21 17.23 6.30 -16.54
CA SER A 21 16.10 7.09 -16.07
C SER A 21 15.98 7.08 -14.53
N THR A 22 15.54 8.19 -13.95
CA THR A 22 15.24 8.29 -12.51
C THR A 22 14.17 7.28 -12.08
N GLU A 23 13.26 6.91 -12.97
CA GLU A 23 12.20 5.94 -12.75
C GLU A 23 12.75 4.52 -12.52
N ASP A 24 13.82 4.15 -13.23
CA ASP A 24 14.51 2.88 -13.04
C ASP A 24 15.16 2.80 -11.65
N VAL A 25 15.79 3.88 -11.19
CA VAL A 25 16.46 3.93 -9.87
C VAL A 25 15.43 3.84 -8.74
N LYS A 26 14.31 4.54 -8.84
CA LYS A 26 13.20 4.45 -7.87
C LYS A 26 12.68 3.02 -7.76
N THR A 27 12.45 2.36 -8.90
CA THR A 27 11.96 0.98 -8.96
C THR A 27 12.96 0.00 -8.35
N LEU A 28 14.26 0.19 -8.58
CA LEU A 28 15.30 -0.64 -7.97
C LEU A 28 15.31 -0.51 -6.45
N PHE A 29 15.23 0.73 -5.93
CA PHE A 29 15.22 0.98 -4.50
C PHE A 29 13.97 0.40 -3.83
N LEU A 30 12.78 0.57 -4.41
CA LEU A 30 11.55 -0.08 -3.94
C LEU A 30 11.72 -1.61 -3.81
N ARG A 31 12.32 -2.24 -4.83
CA ARG A 31 12.60 -3.68 -4.84
C ARG A 31 13.62 -4.08 -3.78
N GLU A 32 14.67 -3.29 -3.58
CA GLU A 32 15.69 -3.54 -2.56
C GLU A 32 15.08 -3.53 -1.15
N VAL A 33 14.28 -2.51 -0.85
CA VAL A 33 13.57 -2.40 0.43
C VAL A 33 12.59 -3.55 0.61
N HIS A 34 11.85 -3.92 -0.44
CA HIS A 34 10.95 -5.08 -0.39
C HIS A 34 11.69 -6.38 -0.08
N ASN A 35 12.81 -6.65 -0.76
CA ASN A 35 13.62 -7.84 -0.51
C ASN A 35 14.15 -7.89 0.92
N TYR A 36 14.60 -6.76 1.46
CA TYR A 36 15.03 -6.67 2.85
C TYR A 36 13.89 -7.02 3.82
N ILE A 37 12.71 -6.41 3.64
CA ILE A 37 11.53 -6.64 4.50
C ILE A 37 11.15 -8.13 4.49
N VAL A 38 11.08 -8.75 3.32
CA VAL A 38 10.73 -10.17 3.18
C VAL A 38 11.78 -11.07 3.81
N ALA A 39 13.07 -10.82 3.55
CA ALA A 39 14.17 -11.64 4.07
C ALA A 39 14.29 -11.60 5.60
N ASN A 40 13.91 -10.48 6.22
CA ASN A 40 14.01 -10.27 7.67
C ASN A 40 12.67 -10.38 8.41
N ASN A 41 11.57 -10.65 7.69
CA ASN A 41 10.20 -10.63 8.22
C ASN A 41 9.87 -9.31 8.96
N ASP A 42 10.29 -8.19 8.38
CA ASP A 42 10.30 -6.88 9.00
C ASP A 42 9.20 -5.96 8.44
N SER A 43 7.95 -6.38 8.60
CA SER A 43 6.79 -5.69 8.03
C SER A 43 6.50 -4.32 8.65
N LYS A 44 7.18 -3.97 9.75
CA LYS A 44 6.98 -2.73 10.53
C LYS A 44 8.13 -1.73 10.42
N VAL A 45 9.04 -1.91 9.46
CA VAL A 45 10.22 -1.05 9.29
C VAL A 45 9.86 0.44 9.23
N PHE A 46 8.81 0.82 8.50
CA PHE A 46 8.40 2.21 8.35
C PHE A 46 7.86 2.79 9.64
N GLU A 47 6.98 2.06 10.32
CA GLU A 47 6.43 2.44 11.61
C GLU A 47 7.52 2.62 12.67
N VAL A 48 8.54 1.75 12.66
CA VAL A 48 9.67 1.85 13.59
C VAL A 48 10.53 3.08 13.29
N ILE A 49 10.87 3.35 12.03
CA ILE A 49 11.60 4.56 11.64
C ILE A 49 10.83 5.80 12.11
N ILE A 50 9.54 5.86 11.80
CA ILE A 50 8.66 6.97 12.17
C ILE A 50 8.62 7.15 13.69
N SER A 51 8.37 6.08 14.43
CA SER A 51 8.30 6.12 15.89
C SER A 51 9.60 6.63 16.51
N LYS A 52 10.75 6.21 15.97
CA LYS A 52 12.07 6.64 16.45
C LYS A 52 12.35 8.11 16.13
N ARG A 53 11.97 8.60 14.94
CA ARG A 53 12.12 10.01 14.59
C ARG A 53 11.21 10.91 15.40
N LEU A 54 9.97 10.50 15.64
CA LEU A 54 9.06 11.24 16.52
C LEU A 54 9.56 11.27 17.96
N GLU A 55 10.16 10.19 18.46
CA GLU A 55 10.84 10.16 19.76
C GLU A 55 11.99 11.18 19.83
N GLN A 56 12.87 11.20 18.81
CA GLN A 56 13.97 12.17 18.74
C GLN A 56 13.48 13.62 18.64
N LEU A 57 12.44 13.86 17.83
CA LEU A 57 11.84 15.18 17.65
C LEU A 57 11.25 15.72 18.97
N ASN A 58 10.53 14.87 19.70
CA ASN A 58 9.96 15.24 21.00
C ASN A 58 11.06 15.47 22.07
N ASN A 59 12.20 14.78 21.97
CA ASN A 59 13.31 14.93 22.92
C ASN A 59 14.17 16.18 22.66
N LEU A 60 14.13 16.75 21.45
CA LEU A 60 14.89 17.96 21.10
C LEU A 60 14.29 19.23 21.69
N ASP A 61 12.97 19.28 21.84
CA ASP A 61 12.27 20.49 22.24
C ASP A 61 11.19 20.19 23.28
N ASN A 62 11.58 20.15 24.56
CA ASN A 62 10.66 19.98 25.69
C ASN A 62 9.59 21.09 25.79
N SER A 63 9.69 22.16 25.00
CA SER A 63 8.72 23.27 24.96
C SER A 63 7.76 23.23 23.77
N CYS A 64 8.08 22.50 22.70
CA CYS A 64 7.22 22.38 21.53
C CYS A 64 6.62 20.98 21.46
N ASN A 65 5.35 20.86 21.89
CA ASN A 65 4.54 19.76 21.38
C ASN A 65 4.44 19.97 19.87
N TYR A 66 5.12 19.14 19.09
CA TYR A 66 4.91 19.08 17.65
C TYR A 66 3.49 18.51 17.43
N GLU A 67 2.50 19.39 17.53
CA GLU A 67 1.10 19.12 17.24
C GLU A 67 0.90 19.11 15.72
N GLY A 68 0.03 18.21 15.25
CA GLY A 68 -0.23 18.02 13.83
C GLY A 68 -0.17 16.57 13.40
N ASN A 69 -0.56 16.35 12.15
CA ASN A 69 -0.45 15.05 11.48
C ASN A 69 1.00 14.74 11.09
N LEU A 70 1.25 13.52 10.63
CA LEU A 70 2.56 13.06 10.18
C LEU A 70 3.15 13.95 9.09
N ASP A 71 2.31 14.44 8.16
CA ASP A 71 2.73 15.34 7.08
C ASP A 71 3.38 16.62 7.63
N ALA A 72 2.69 17.33 8.53
CA ALA A 72 3.20 18.56 9.13
C ALA A 72 4.51 18.34 9.90
N LYS A 73 4.65 17.21 10.60
CA LYS A 73 5.88 16.88 11.35
C LYS A 73 7.04 16.58 10.42
N TYR A 74 6.81 15.79 9.38
CA TYR A 74 7.87 15.36 8.45
C TYR A 74 8.33 16.43 7.48
N ASN A 75 7.47 17.41 7.17
CA ASN A 75 7.82 18.55 6.35
C ASN A 75 8.48 19.70 7.15
N SER A 76 8.77 19.51 8.44
CA SER A 76 9.44 20.53 9.25
C SER A 76 10.95 20.57 9.00
N ASP A 77 11.53 21.77 9.08
CA ASP A 77 12.99 21.96 9.00
C ASP A 77 13.73 21.17 10.08
N THR A 78 13.14 21.10 11.29
CA THR A 78 13.70 20.31 12.40
C THR A 78 13.77 18.82 12.06
N MET A 79 12.72 18.24 11.44
CA MET A 79 12.77 16.84 11.00
C MET A 79 13.85 16.64 9.93
N SER A 80 13.97 17.58 8.99
CA SER A 80 14.96 17.48 7.91
C SER A 80 16.40 17.47 8.49
N ALA A 81 16.69 18.38 9.43
CA ALA A 81 17.97 18.41 10.13
C ALA A 81 18.21 17.13 10.96
N LEU A 82 17.19 16.61 11.65
CA LEU A 82 17.29 15.34 12.37
C LEU A 82 17.68 14.18 11.47
N VAL A 83 17.05 14.09 10.29
CA VAL A 83 17.31 13.01 9.33
C VAL A 83 18.74 13.07 8.81
N GLU A 84 19.25 14.26 8.50
CA GLU A 84 20.60 14.45 7.94
C GLU A 84 21.71 14.32 9.00
N ASP A 85 21.49 14.86 10.20
CA ASP A 85 22.55 15.04 11.20
C ASP A 85 22.64 13.88 12.21
N THR A 86 21.62 13.01 12.28
CA THR A 86 21.55 11.99 13.34
C THR A 86 21.19 10.60 12.82
N THR A 87 21.80 9.60 13.46
CA THR A 87 21.50 8.19 13.23
C THR A 87 20.32 7.70 14.08
N LEU A 88 19.65 6.66 13.63
CA LEU A 88 18.64 5.93 14.41
C LEU A 88 19.32 4.87 15.30
N PHE A 89 19.42 5.13 16.61
CA PHE A 89 20.03 4.19 17.55
C PHE A 89 19.09 3.00 17.84
N GLY A 90 19.66 1.80 17.93
CA GLY A 90 18.94 0.58 18.31
C GLY A 90 18.13 -0.08 17.20
N VAL A 91 18.30 0.36 15.94
CA VAL A 91 17.70 -0.26 14.75
C VAL A 91 18.78 -0.58 13.72
N PRO A 92 18.52 -1.48 12.74
CA PRO A 92 19.48 -1.80 11.69
C PRO A 92 19.91 -0.55 10.89
N ASN A 93 21.18 -0.47 10.49
CA ASN A 93 21.69 0.62 9.65
C ASN A 93 20.91 0.79 8.34
N PHE A 94 20.30 -0.30 7.85
CA PHE A 94 19.47 -0.28 6.66
C PHE A 94 18.25 0.66 6.81
N TYR A 95 17.76 0.91 8.02
CA TYR A 95 16.64 1.81 8.27
C TYR A 95 17.00 3.27 7.96
N HIS A 96 18.19 3.68 8.40
CA HIS A 96 18.70 5.02 8.08
C HIS A 96 19.04 5.13 6.58
N TYR A 97 19.55 4.06 5.97
CA TYR A 97 19.73 4.00 4.52
C TYR A 97 18.39 4.19 3.78
N ILE A 98 17.32 3.52 4.23
CA ILE A 98 15.97 3.70 3.67
C ILE A 98 15.58 5.18 3.71
N GLU A 99 15.73 5.81 4.88
CA GLU A 99 15.32 7.19 5.09
C GLU A 99 16.07 8.19 4.18
N LEU A 100 17.40 8.07 4.10
CA LEU A 100 18.22 8.94 3.24
C LEU A 100 17.90 8.77 1.75
N GLN A 101 17.74 7.53 1.28
CA GLN A 101 17.36 7.27 -0.11
C GLN A 101 15.93 7.73 -0.40
N SER A 102 15.01 7.59 0.56
CA SER A 102 13.64 8.09 0.46
C SER A 102 13.61 9.60 0.30
N LEU A 103 14.42 10.33 1.08
CA LEU A 103 14.57 11.77 0.95
C LEU A 103 15.09 12.15 -0.45
N SER A 104 16.19 11.52 -0.90
CA SER A 104 16.82 11.83 -2.19
C SER A 104 15.95 11.51 -3.40
N LEU A 105 15.24 10.38 -3.39
CA LEU A 105 14.52 9.86 -4.55
C LEU A 105 13.03 10.25 -4.55
N PHE A 106 12.40 10.33 -3.39
CA PHE A 106 10.94 10.50 -3.25
C PHE A 106 10.54 11.79 -2.54
N GLY A 107 11.51 12.59 -2.07
CA GLY A 107 11.24 13.81 -1.30
C GLY A 107 10.89 13.55 0.16
N GLY A 108 11.08 12.32 0.65
CA GLY A 108 10.89 11.98 2.06
C GLY A 108 10.41 10.56 2.30
N LEU A 109 10.42 10.15 3.57
CA LEU A 109 9.98 8.82 3.99
C LEU A 109 8.49 8.57 3.75
N LEU A 110 7.62 9.56 4.02
CA LEU A 110 6.17 9.39 3.88
C LEU A 110 5.74 9.21 2.41
N PRO A 111 6.18 10.06 1.45
CA PRO A 111 5.94 9.80 0.02
C PRO A 111 6.53 8.47 -0.45
N PHE A 112 7.72 8.09 0.02
CA PHE A 112 8.29 6.78 -0.29
C PHE A 112 7.41 5.63 0.20
N TRP A 113 6.87 5.71 1.43
CA TRP A 113 6.03 4.67 1.98
C TRP A 113 4.72 4.50 1.18
N VAL A 114 4.16 5.60 0.65
CA VAL A 114 3.03 5.54 -0.30
C VAL A 114 3.42 4.76 -1.56
N GLU A 115 4.54 5.10 -2.19
CA GLU A 115 5.01 4.39 -3.39
C GLU A 115 5.34 2.93 -3.11
N TYR A 116 5.87 2.63 -1.92
CA TYR A 116 6.13 1.26 -1.49
C TYR A 116 4.83 0.46 -1.36
N LYS A 117 3.79 1.01 -0.72
CA LYS A 117 2.48 0.34 -0.61
C LYS A 117 1.85 0.12 -1.99
N ARG A 118 1.97 1.10 -2.89
CA ARG A 118 1.50 0.95 -4.28
C ARG A 118 2.27 -0.16 -5.00
N TYR A 119 3.60 -0.17 -4.88
CA TYR A 119 4.47 -1.17 -5.47
C TYR A 119 4.12 -2.58 -5.01
N THR A 120 3.96 -2.82 -3.71
CA THR A 120 3.61 -4.15 -3.18
C THR A 120 2.22 -4.58 -3.62
N LEU A 121 1.23 -3.67 -3.61
CA LEU A 121 -0.14 -3.95 -4.06
C LEU A 121 -0.18 -4.41 -5.52
N LEU A 122 0.59 -3.76 -6.40
CA LEU A 122 0.67 -4.14 -7.80
C LEU A 122 1.48 -5.43 -8.01
N LEU A 123 2.54 -5.65 -7.24
CA LEU A 123 3.31 -6.89 -7.28
C LEU A 123 2.45 -8.11 -6.92
N ASP A 124 1.67 -8.01 -5.84
CA ASP A 124 0.75 -9.06 -5.41
C ASP A 124 -0.31 -9.35 -6.47
N ASN A 125 -0.80 -8.32 -7.17
CA ASN A 125 -1.75 -8.49 -8.26
C ASN A 125 -1.17 -9.26 -9.45
N VAL A 126 0.11 -9.07 -9.78
CA VAL A 126 0.76 -9.86 -10.84
C VAL A 126 0.72 -11.35 -10.52
N LEU A 127 0.89 -11.73 -9.25
CA LEU A 127 0.79 -13.11 -8.79
C LEU A 127 -0.65 -13.65 -8.88
N LEU A 128 -1.64 -12.81 -8.57
CA LEU A 128 -3.06 -13.17 -8.61
C LEU A 128 -3.65 -13.25 -10.02
N LYS A 129 -3.02 -12.67 -11.05
CA LYS A 129 -3.47 -12.79 -12.45
C LYS A 129 -3.55 -14.24 -12.95
N TRP A 130 -2.90 -15.19 -12.28
CA TRP A 130 -2.85 -16.59 -12.68
C TRP A 130 -3.90 -17.48 -12.01
N SER A 131 -4.77 -16.94 -11.15
CA SER A 131 -5.93 -17.67 -10.64
C SER A 131 -7.08 -17.68 -11.65
N LYS A 132 -7.91 -18.73 -11.62
CA LYS A 132 -9.15 -18.78 -12.42
C LYS A 132 -10.07 -17.65 -11.95
N GLN A 133 -10.57 -16.86 -12.88
CA GLN A 133 -11.53 -15.80 -12.59
C GLN A 133 -12.88 -16.43 -12.24
N SER A 134 -13.34 -16.25 -11.00
CA SER A 134 -14.73 -16.47 -10.63
C SER A 134 -15.52 -15.16 -10.67
N GLU A 135 -16.74 -15.20 -11.19
CA GLU A 135 -17.68 -14.08 -11.08
C GLU A 135 -18.49 -14.10 -9.78
N GLN A 136 -18.26 -15.09 -8.90
CA GLN A 136 -19.02 -15.22 -7.67
C GLN A 136 -18.52 -14.27 -6.60
N ALA A 137 -19.34 -13.26 -6.32
CA ALA A 137 -19.23 -12.43 -5.13
C ALA A 137 -20.23 -12.89 -4.07
N ALA A 138 -19.85 -12.77 -2.80
CA ALA A 138 -20.75 -12.86 -1.66
C ALA A 138 -21.63 -11.60 -1.57
N LEU A 139 -22.52 -11.44 -2.53
CA LEU A 139 -23.39 -10.28 -2.70
C LEU A 139 -24.56 -10.32 -1.72
N LEU A 140 -24.73 -9.25 -0.95
CA LEU A 140 -25.86 -9.06 -0.03
C LEU A 140 -27.00 -8.26 -0.66
N ALA A 141 -26.68 -7.31 -1.52
CA ALA A 141 -27.65 -6.52 -2.27
C ALA A 141 -27.02 -5.96 -3.55
N ARG A 142 -27.84 -5.75 -4.58
CA ARG A 142 -27.45 -5.09 -5.84
C ARG A 142 -28.58 -4.21 -6.35
N CYS A 143 -28.21 -3.06 -6.89
CA CYS A 143 -29.13 -2.11 -7.51
C CYS A 143 -28.47 -1.60 -8.80
N GLU A 144 -29.18 -1.72 -9.92
CA GLU A 144 -28.78 -1.10 -11.18
C GLU A 144 -29.33 0.32 -11.23
N LEU A 145 -28.48 1.26 -11.61
CA LEU A 145 -28.77 2.69 -11.70
C LEU A 145 -28.73 3.12 -13.17
N GLU A 146 -29.09 4.36 -13.43
CA GLU A 146 -28.98 4.95 -14.77
C GLU A 146 -27.52 5.01 -15.25
N ASP A 147 -27.32 5.17 -16.56
CA ASP A 147 -26.00 5.34 -17.21
C ASP A 147 -24.96 4.23 -16.94
N GLY A 148 -25.43 3.00 -16.68
CA GLY A 148 -24.57 1.83 -16.49
C GLY A 148 -23.90 1.78 -15.12
N TYR A 149 -24.34 2.59 -14.16
CA TYR A 149 -23.88 2.50 -12.78
C TYR A 149 -24.55 1.33 -12.04
N VAL A 150 -23.77 0.64 -11.21
CA VAL A 150 -24.25 -0.45 -10.37
C VAL A 150 -23.75 -0.24 -8.95
N ALA A 151 -24.69 -0.29 -8.01
CA ALA A 151 -24.42 -0.25 -6.58
C ALA A 151 -24.57 -1.65 -5.99
N GLU A 152 -23.58 -2.09 -5.21
CA GLU A 152 -23.58 -3.40 -4.57
C GLU A 152 -23.18 -3.31 -3.10
N LEU A 153 -23.75 -4.20 -2.29
CA LEU A 153 -23.29 -4.48 -0.94
C LEU A 153 -22.62 -5.85 -0.95
N VAL A 154 -21.30 -5.88 -0.74
CA VAL A 154 -20.48 -7.09 -0.78
C VAL A 154 -20.05 -7.45 0.63
N GLN A 155 -20.27 -8.69 1.06
CA GLN A 155 -20.05 -9.10 2.45
C GLN A 155 -18.56 -9.13 2.85
N ASN A 156 -17.70 -9.65 1.98
CA ASN A 156 -16.27 -9.85 2.23
C ASN A 156 -15.49 -9.58 0.94
N ILE A 157 -15.00 -8.36 0.76
CA ILE A 157 -14.30 -7.96 -0.47
C ILE A 157 -12.96 -8.66 -0.67
N GLU A 158 -12.34 -9.17 0.39
CA GLU A 158 -11.09 -9.94 0.33
C GLU A 158 -11.24 -11.25 -0.45
N ASN A 159 -12.46 -11.77 -0.55
CA ASN A 159 -12.78 -13.02 -1.27
C ASN A 159 -13.43 -12.76 -2.63
N ASP A 160 -13.60 -11.49 -3.03
CA ASP A 160 -14.21 -11.14 -4.32
C ASP A 160 -13.15 -11.17 -5.43
N GLU A 161 -13.22 -12.20 -6.27
CA GLU A 161 -12.28 -12.42 -7.38
C GLU A 161 -12.59 -11.58 -8.62
N ARG A 162 -13.72 -10.85 -8.64
CA ARG A 162 -14.07 -9.98 -9.77
C ARG A 162 -13.04 -8.87 -9.89
N ARG A 163 -12.68 -8.54 -11.13
CA ARG A 163 -11.68 -7.53 -11.42
C ARG A 163 -12.32 -6.21 -11.82
N PHE A 164 -11.73 -5.13 -11.34
CA PHE A 164 -12.19 -3.76 -11.51
C PHE A 164 -11.04 -2.90 -12.01
N LEU A 165 -11.32 -2.07 -13.01
CA LEU A 165 -10.48 -0.94 -13.38
C LEU A 165 -10.60 0.14 -12.31
N THR A 166 -9.58 0.97 -12.20
CA THR A 166 -9.59 2.20 -11.39
C THR A 166 -8.99 3.32 -12.22
N GLN A 167 -9.22 4.57 -11.85
CA GLN A 167 -8.54 5.70 -12.48
C GLN A 167 -7.03 5.79 -12.16
N PHE A 168 -6.50 4.90 -11.32
CA PHE A 168 -5.14 4.96 -10.78
C PHE A 168 -4.23 3.81 -11.24
N ALA A 169 -4.76 2.88 -12.03
CA ALA A 169 -4.04 1.76 -12.61
C ALA A 169 -4.59 1.43 -13.99
N ASP A 170 -3.68 1.15 -14.92
CA ASP A 170 -4.03 0.74 -16.30
C ASP A 170 -4.58 -0.70 -16.36
N GLU A 171 -4.34 -1.48 -15.31
CA GLU A 171 -4.74 -2.87 -15.23
C GLU A 171 -5.91 -3.08 -14.27
N SER A 172 -6.77 -4.05 -14.59
CA SER A 172 -7.84 -4.45 -13.67
C SER A 172 -7.26 -5.16 -12.44
N LEU A 173 -7.85 -4.89 -11.28
CA LEU A 173 -7.44 -5.36 -9.96
C LEU A 173 -8.59 -6.13 -9.29
N PRO A 174 -8.34 -7.17 -8.47
CA PRO A 174 -9.35 -7.71 -7.57
C PRO A 174 -10.00 -6.60 -6.73
N LEU A 175 -11.27 -6.76 -6.33
CA LEU A 175 -12.01 -5.69 -5.64
C LEU A 175 -11.27 -5.14 -4.40
N SER A 176 -10.70 -6.03 -3.59
CA SER A 176 -9.90 -5.65 -2.41
C SER A 176 -8.70 -4.78 -2.76
N SER A 177 -7.94 -5.16 -3.80
CA SER A 177 -6.79 -4.39 -4.30
C SER A 177 -7.22 -3.08 -4.96
N ALA A 178 -8.29 -3.07 -5.75
CA ALA A 178 -8.84 -1.87 -6.38
C ALA A 178 -9.26 -0.84 -5.32
N ASN A 179 -9.99 -1.28 -4.30
CA ASN A 179 -10.43 -0.42 -3.20
C ASN A 179 -9.24 0.12 -2.38
N THR A 180 -8.26 -0.74 -2.10
CA THR A 180 -7.05 -0.34 -1.38
C THR A 180 -6.24 0.70 -2.16
N LEU A 181 -6.09 0.51 -3.48
CA LEU A 181 -5.41 1.48 -4.35
C LEU A 181 -6.15 2.81 -4.39
N MET A 182 -7.48 2.79 -4.50
CA MET A 182 -8.27 4.02 -4.47
C MET A 182 -8.06 4.80 -3.18
N ASN A 183 -8.14 4.14 -2.02
CA ASN A 183 -7.92 4.80 -0.72
C ASN A 183 -6.48 5.31 -0.54
N LEU A 184 -5.49 4.56 -1.04
CA LEU A 184 -4.09 5.00 -1.03
C LEU A 184 -3.91 6.28 -1.84
N GLU A 185 -4.49 6.35 -3.03
CA GLU A 185 -4.32 7.49 -3.92
C GLU A 185 -5.15 8.70 -3.49
N THR A 186 -6.39 8.51 -3.04
CA THR A 186 -7.26 9.62 -2.64
C THR A 186 -6.93 10.15 -1.25
N PHE A 187 -6.90 9.30 -0.22
CA PHE A 187 -6.73 9.79 1.15
C PHE A 187 -5.26 10.01 1.51
N VAL A 188 -4.39 9.07 1.14
CA VAL A 188 -2.99 9.18 1.57
C VAL A 188 -2.22 10.13 0.66
N ARG A 189 -2.19 9.89 -0.65
CA ARG A 189 -1.38 10.70 -1.56
C ARG A 189 -1.92 12.11 -1.74
N GLN A 190 -3.22 12.26 -2.03
CA GLN A 190 -3.80 13.58 -2.34
C GLN A 190 -4.19 14.39 -1.09
N GLN A 191 -4.66 13.75 -0.01
CA GLN A 191 -5.05 14.44 1.23
C GLN A 191 -3.99 14.39 2.35
N HIS A 192 -2.84 13.77 2.08
CA HIS A 192 -1.71 13.66 3.03
C HIS A 192 -2.07 13.00 4.37
N TRP A 193 -3.05 12.09 4.39
CA TRP A 193 -3.43 11.31 5.57
C TRP A 193 -2.51 10.10 5.76
N TYR A 194 -1.22 10.36 5.98
CA TYR A 194 -0.17 9.33 6.07
C TYR A 194 -0.36 8.36 7.24
N GLU A 195 -1.10 8.75 8.29
CA GLU A 195 -1.45 7.86 9.40
C GLU A 195 -2.16 6.58 8.92
N MET A 196 -2.94 6.69 7.83
CA MET A 196 -3.65 5.56 7.25
C MET A 196 -2.72 4.49 6.65
N LEU A 197 -1.46 4.79 6.36
CA LEU A 197 -0.53 3.82 5.77
C LEU A 197 -0.32 2.58 6.64
N SER A 198 -0.35 2.76 7.97
CA SER A 198 -0.21 1.69 8.95
C SER A 198 -1.43 0.75 8.99
N GLU A 199 -2.59 1.26 8.59
CA GLU A 199 -3.90 0.59 8.67
C GLU A 199 -4.52 0.35 7.28
N LEU A 200 -3.72 0.49 6.21
CA LEU A 200 -4.23 0.45 4.84
C LEU A 200 -4.90 -0.90 4.51
N GLU A 201 -4.47 -1.98 5.15
CA GLU A 201 -5.07 -3.31 5.07
C GLU A 201 -6.55 -3.33 5.48
N LEU A 202 -7.02 -2.39 6.30
CA LEU A 202 -8.45 -2.26 6.60
C LEU A 202 -9.28 -1.93 5.35
N SER A 203 -8.67 -1.39 4.29
CA SER A 203 -9.32 -1.15 3.01
C SER A 203 -9.48 -2.41 2.16
N SER A 204 -8.80 -3.52 2.48
CA SER A 204 -8.84 -4.72 1.65
C SER A 204 -9.81 -5.79 2.17
N ASN A 205 -10.52 -5.56 3.28
CA ASN A 205 -11.31 -6.59 3.95
C ASN A 205 -12.67 -6.12 4.51
N GLY A 206 -13.58 -7.08 4.62
CA GLY A 206 -14.88 -6.97 5.27
C GLY A 206 -16.01 -6.55 4.32
N GLU A 207 -17.11 -6.08 4.93
CA GLU A 207 -18.33 -5.68 4.22
C GLU A 207 -18.19 -4.27 3.66
N HIS A 208 -18.44 -4.13 2.37
CA HIS A 208 -18.34 -2.85 1.67
C HIS A 208 -19.58 -2.60 0.82
N PHE A 209 -20.03 -1.35 0.87
CA PHE A 209 -20.78 -0.77 -0.23
C PHE A 209 -19.79 -0.42 -1.34
N ILE A 210 -20.14 -0.75 -2.59
CA ILE A 210 -19.36 -0.37 -3.77
C ILE A 210 -20.27 0.24 -4.82
N LEU A 211 -19.74 1.23 -5.53
CA LEU A 211 -20.35 1.81 -6.72
C LEU A 211 -19.34 1.67 -7.86
N TYR A 212 -19.76 1.06 -8.96
CA TYR A 212 -18.94 0.92 -10.15
C TYR A 212 -19.77 1.21 -11.41
N GLN A 213 -19.10 1.62 -12.47
CA GLN A 213 -19.71 1.73 -13.79
C GLN A 213 -19.36 0.48 -14.61
N GLN A 214 -20.33 -0.05 -15.34
CA GLN A 214 -20.13 -1.16 -16.27
C GLN A 214 -20.32 -0.67 -17.70
N ASP A 215 -19.31 -0.87 -18.54
CA ASP A 215 -19.41 -0.55 -19.96
C ASP A 215 -20.15 -1.65 -20.74
N ASN A 216 -20.40 -1.40 -22.04
CA ASN A 216 -21.08 -2.34 -22.93
C ASN A 216 -20.27 -3.63 -23.17
N GLU A 217 -18.96 -3.61 -22.92
CA GLU A 217 -18.05 -4.75 -23.05
C GLU A 217 -17.97 -5.56 -21.75
N GLY A 218 -18.61 -5.09 -20.68
CA GLY A 218 -18.67 -5.72 -19.38
C GLY A 218 -17.53 -5.37 -18.45
N HIS A 219 -16.64 -4.44 -18.83
CA HIS A 219 -15.60 -3.95 -17.93
C HIS A 219 -16.21 -3.13 -16.80
N LYS A 220 -15.71 -3.35 -15.59
CA LYS A 220 -16.18 -2.70 -14.37
C LYS A 220 -15.14 -1.70 -13.92
N THR A 221 -15.50 -0.43 -13.82
CA THR A 221 -14.65 0.61 -13.27
C THR A 221 -15.15 0.97 -11.89
N LEU A 222 -14.35 0.69 -10.85
CA LEU A 222 -14.69 1.05 -9.48
C LEU A 222 -14.67 2.58 -9.33
N VAL A 223 -15.78 3.15 -8.89
CA VAL A 223 -15.97 4.59 -8.76
C VAL A 223 -15.92 5.04 -7.31
N SER A 224 -16.47 4.23 -6.40
CA SER A 224 -16.46 4.52 -4.97
C SER A 224 -16.66 3.25 -4.14
N SER A 225 -16.22 3.28 -2.89
CA SER A 225 -16.52 2.28 -1.88
C SER A 225 -16.61 2.89 -0.49
N ALA A 226 -17.40 2.26 0.38
CA ALA A 226 -17.45 2.57 1.80
C ALA A 226 -17.50 1.28 2.62
N LYS A 227 -16.60 1.17 3.62
CA LYS A 227 -16.61 0.06 4.57
C LYS A 227 -17.83 0.18 5.49
N ILE A 228 -18.57 -0.91 5.64
CA ILE A 228 -19.78 -0.96 6.46
C ILE A 228 -19.44 -1.56 7.82
N GLN A 229 -19.72 -0.79 8.87
CA GLN A 229 -19.63 -1.25 10.25
C GLN A 229 -21.04 -1.42 10.81
N ARG A 230 -21.48 -2.66 10.97
CA ARG A 230 -22.76 -2.97 11.61
C ARG A 230 -22.59 -2.89 13.12
N TRP A 231 -23.24 -1.91 13.75
CA TRP A 231 -23.42 -1.89 15.19
C TRP A 231 -24.31 -3.07 15.58
N ARG A 232 -23.72 -4.17 16.08
CA ARG A 232 -24.53 -5.15 16.82
C ARG A 232 -24.87 -4.49 18.14
N GLU A 233 -26.14 -4.14 18.34
CA GLU A 233 -26.65 -3.93 19.69
C GLU A 233 -26.22 -5.14 20.51
N LYS A 234 -25.43 -4.91 21.57
CA LYS A 234 -25.27 -5.89 22.64
C LYS A 234 -26.67 -6.07 23.21
N MET A 235 -27.40 -7.07 22.72
CA MET A 235 -28.49 -7.68 23.44
C MET A 235 -27.86 -8.30 24.68
N ILE A 236 -27.82 -7.51 25.76
CA ILE A 236 -27.53 -7.99 27.11
C ILE A 236 -28.72 -8.88 27.45
N GLY A 237 -28.50 -10.19 27.36
CA GLY A 237 -29.34 -11.18 28.03
C GLY A 237 -29.05 -11.23 29.52
#